data_AF-A0A2N8MAF3-F1
#
_entry.id   AF-A0A2N8MAF3-F1
#
_cell.length_a   1.000
_cell.length_b   1.000
_cell.length_c   1.000
_cell.angle_alpha   90.00
_cell.angle_beta   90.00
_cell.angle_gamma   90.00
#
_symmetry.space_group_name_H-M   'P 1'
#
loop_
_entity.id
_entity.type
_entity.pdbx_description
1 polymer ?
#
loop_
_entity_poly.entity_id
_entity_poly.type
_entity_poly.pdbx_seq_one_letter_code
_entity_poly.pdbx_strand_id
1 'polypeptide(L)'
;MSSHDLQTLHRHLSAATAIVEKLLNRSPDALSTGMRNPAFFRETGHLSDAGIEAIYKLFDEGCSIEETAKRMGISFRGAASRRQTWAKYRNKLSLAEAGTSPPATI
;
A
#
# COMPACT_ATOMS: atom_id res chain seq x y z
N MET A 1 22.80 13.64 -41.14
CA MET A 1 21.48 14.03 -40.60
C MET A 1 21.32 15.52 -40.80
N SER A 2 20.23 15.96 -41.43
CA SER A 2 20.01 17.39 -41.67
C SER A 2 19.59 18.09 -40.37
N SER A 3 19.84 19.39 -40.27
CA SER A 3 19.38 20.22 -39.14
C SER A 3 17.86 20.13 -38.95
N HIS A 4 17.12 19.94 -40.04
CA HIS A 4 15.68 19.76 -40.05
C HIS A 4 15.23 18.43 -39.40
N ASP A 5 15.99 17.35 -39.61
CA ASP A 5 15.70 16.04 -38.98
C ASP A 5 15.93 16.08 -37.47
N LEU A 6 16.98 16.80 -37.03
CA LEU A 6 17.31 17.00 -35.62
C LEU A 6 16.23 17.82 -34.90
N GLN A 7 15.73 18.90 -35.53
CA GLN A 7 14.64 19.70 -34.97
C GLN A 7 13.33 18.92 -34.89
N THR A 8 13.05 18.08 -35.89
CA THR A 8 11.85 17.22 -35.91
C THR A 8 11.92 16.16 -34.81
N LEU A 9 13.07 15.51 -34.64
CA LEU A 9 13.30 14.54 -33.58
C LEU A 9 13.18 15.18 -32.20
N HIS A 10 13.76 16.37 -32.01
CA HIS A 10 13.65 17.11 -30.77
C HIS A 10 12.20 17.47 -30.44
N ARG A 11 11.43 17.94 -31.43
CA ARG A 11 10.00 18.23 -31.27
C ARG A 11 9.20 16.98 -30.89
N HIS A 12 9.46 15.85 -31.52
CA HIS A 12 8.80 14.58 -31.18
C HIS A 12 9.17 14.10 -29.77
N LEU A 13 10.44 14.23 -29.38
CA LEU A 13 10.90 13.87 -28.04
C LEU A 13 10.20 14.73 -26.98
N SER A 14 10.18 16.06 -27.15
CA SER A 14 9.49 16.98 -26.24
C SER A 14 7.99 16.71 -26.13
N ALA A 15 7.34 16.36 -27.24
CA ALA A 15 5.94 15.99 -27.23
C ALA A 15 5.69 14.68 -26.46
N ALA A 16 6.56 13.69 -26.64
CA ALA A 16 6.50 12.42 -25.92
C ALA A 16 6.72 12.61 -24.41
N THR A 17 7.72 13.40 -23.99
CA THR A 17 7.92 13.71 -22.56
C THR A 17 6.74 14.45 -21.97
N ALA A 18 6.17 15.43 -22.68
CA ALA A 18 4.99 16.15 -22.19
C ALA A 18 3.76 15.23 -22.02
N ILE A 19 3.61 14.21 -22.87
CA ILE A 19 2.55 13.20 -22.73
C ILE A 19 2.82 12.31 -21.51
N VAL A 20 4.06 11.85 -21.32
CA VAL A 20 4.46 11.05 -20.15
C VAL A 20 4.25 11.84 -18.87
N GLU A 21 4.67 13.10 -18.80
CA GLU A 21 4.43 13.99 -17.66
C GLU A 21 2.94 14.21 -17.41
N LYS A 22 2.14 14.40 -18.46
CA LYS A 22 0.67 14.49 -18.30
C LYS A 22 0.05 13.20 -17.80
N LEU A 23 0.55 12.04 -18.20
CA LEU A 23 0.06 10.73 -17.73
C LEU A 23 0.45 10.49 -16.27
N LEU A 24 1.69 10.82 -15.90
CA LEU A 24 2.17 10.75 -14.51
C LEU A 24 1.38 11.71 -13.61
N ASN A 25 1.15 12.95 -14.07
CA ASN A 25 0.41 13.97 -13.31
C ASN A 25 -1.10 13.73 -13.27
N ARG A 26 -1.68 13.04 -14.26
CA ARG A 26 -3.09 12.61 -14.24
C ARG A 26 -3.32 11.33 -13.45
N SER A 27 -2.27 10.67 -12.94
CA SER A 27 -2.41 9.42 -12.18
C SER A 27 -1.46 9.31 -11.00
N PRO A 28 -1.66 10.13 -9.95
CA PRO A 28 -1.25 9.71 -8.63
C PRO A 28 -2.06 8.48 -8.14
N ASP A 29 -3.30 8.31 -8.62
CA ASP A 29 -4.18 7.20 -8.20
C ASP A 29 -4.05 5.91 -9.04
N ALA A 30 -3.76 5.99 -10.35
CA ALA A 30 -3.71 4.79 -11.20
C ALA A 30 -2.37 4.05 -11.17
N LEU A 31 -1.30 4.66 -10.65
CA LEU A 31 -0.02 3.99 -10.38
C LEU A 31 0.11 3.49 -8.93
N SER A 32 -0.78 3.93 -8.03
CA SER A 32 -0.78 3.53 -6.61
C SER A 32 -1.70 2.35 -6.30
N THR A 33 -2.53 1.93 -7.25
CA THR A 33 -3.26 0.66 -7.16
C THR A 33 -2.43 -0.45 -7.76
N GLY A 34 -1.44 -0.93 -7.01
CA GLY A 34 -1.03 -2.34 -7.16
C GLY A 34 -2.32 -3.17 -7.20
N MET A 35 -2.51 -3.97 -8.26
CA MET A 35 -3.77 -4.67 -8.57
C MET A 35 -4.51 -5.04 -7.29
N ARG A 36 -5.60 -4.33 -6.99
CA ARG A 36 -6.45 -4.66 -5.85
C ARG A 36 -6.83 -6.12 -6.01
N ASN A 37 -6.38 -6.97 -5.09
CA ASN A 37 -6.77 -8.36 -5.12
C ASN A 37 -8.24 -8.44 -4.68
N PRO A 38 -9.18 -8.77 -5.59
CA PRO A 38 -10.61 -8.73 -5.28
C PRO A 38 -11.00 -9.66 -4.13
N ALA A 39 -10.22 -10.69 -3.82
CA ALA A 39 -10.45 -11.57 -2.68
C ALA A 39 -10.39 -10.85 -1.31
N PHE A 40 -9.71 -9.71 -1.24
CA PHE A 40 -9.57 -8.93 0.00
C PHE A 40 -10.63 -7.84 0.16
N PHE A 41 -11.54 -7.70 -0.80
CA PHE A 41 -12.57 -6.67 -0.78
C PHE A 41 -13.96 -7.30 -0.90
N ARG A 42 -14.91 -6.72 -0.17
CA ARG A 42 -16.35 -6.99 -0.30
C ARG A 42 -16.85 -6.32 -1.58
N GLU A 43 -18.01 -6.76 -2.07
CA GLU A 43 -18.67 -6.17 -3.25
C GLU A 43 -18.93 -4.65 -3.09
N THR A 44 -19.08 -4.18 -1.85
CA THR A 44 -19.23 -2.76 -1.50
C THR A 44 -17.96 -1.93 -1.63
N GLY A 45 -16.82 -2.56 -1.96
CA GLY A 45 -15.51 -1.91 -2.04
C GLY A 45 -14.80 -1.73 -0.69
N HIS A 46 -15.41 -2.18 0.41
CA HIS A 46 -14.77 -2.24 1.72
C HIS A 46 -13.88 -3.48 1.85
N LEU A 47 -12.86 -3.46 2.72
CA LEU A 47 -12.06 -4.65 2.99
C LEU A 47 -12.90 -5.77 3.61
N SER A 48 -12.66 -7.01 3.18
CA SER A 48 -13.15 -8.21 3.84
C SER A 48 -12.35 -8.49 5.10
N ASP A 49 -12.84 -9.40 5.94
CA ASP A 49 -12.15 -9.77 7.17
C ASP A 49 -10.80 -10.45 6.84
N ALA A 50 -10.77 -11.28 5.80
CA ALA A 50 -9.54 -11.83 5.23
C ALA A 50 -8.58 -10.74 4.72
N GLY A 51 -9.11 -9.65 4.13
CA GLY A 51 -8.31 -8.50 3.72
C GLY A 51 -7.67 -7.75 4.90
N ILE A 52 -8.38 -7.66 6.03
CA ILE A 52 -7.86 -7.07 7.27
C ILE A 52 -6.78 -7.97 7.88
N GLU A 53 -7.00 -9.28 7.92
CA GLU A 53 -6.03 -10.26 8.41
C GLU A 53 -4.73 -10.25 7.59
N ALA A 54 -4.84 -10.19 6.27
CA ALA A 54 -3.69 -10.06 5.39
C ALA A 54 -2.86 -8.79 5.67
N ILE A 55 -3.52 -7.67 5.94
CA ILE A 55 -2.85 -6.41 6.34
C ILE A 55 -2.11 -6.59 7.67
N TYR A 56 -2.71 -7.26 8.65
CA TYR A 56 -2.09 -7.48 9.95
C TYR A 56 -0.89 -8.41 9.85
N LYS A 57 -0.98 -9.46 9.04
CA LYS A 57 0.15 -10.35 8.76
C LYS A 57 1.33 -9.60 8.15
N LEU A 58 1.10 -8.72 7.16
CA LEU A 58 2.16 -7.88 6.59
C LEU A 58 2.81 -6.98 7.65
N PHE A 59 2.03 -6.46 8.58
CA PHE A 59 2.53 -5.66 9.69
C PHE A 59 3.35 -6.47 10.71
N ASP A 60 2.96 -7.72 10.97
CA ASP A 60 3.72 -8.66 11.79
C ASP A 60 5.04 -9.08 11.13
N GLU A 61 5.06 -9.19 9.81
CA GLU A 61 6.28 -9.39 8.99
C GLU A 61 7.18 -8.14 8.95
N GLY A 62 6.77 -7.03 9.56
CA GLY A 62 7.56 -5.80 9.63
C GLY A 62 7.43 -4.88 8.42
N CYS A 63 6.45 -5.10 7.53
CA CYS A 63 6.23 -4.23 6.38
C CYS A 63 5.89 -2.79 6.81
N SER A 64 6.39 -1.82 6.05
CA SER A 64 6.03 -0.41 6.22
C SER A 64 4.58 -0.16 5.80
N ILE A 65 4.03 1.00 6.20
CA ILE A 65 2.68 1.43 5.79
C ILE A 65 2.61 1.58 4.27
N GLU A 66 3.64 2.13 3.65
CA GLU A 66 3.74 2.37 2.21
C GLU A 66 3.76 1.04 1.43
N GLU A 67 4.60 0.10 1.87
CA GLU A 67 4.71 -1.21 1.25
C GLU A 67 3.40 -2.01 1.40
N THR A 68 2.78 -1.94 2.58
CA THR A 68 1.48 -2.58 2.84
C THR A 68 0.38 -1.97 1.96
N ALA A 69 0.33 -0.65 1.83
CA ALA A 69 -0.63 0.05 0.98
C ALA A 69 -0.51 -0.39 -0.48
N LYS A 70 0.73 -0.46 -0.98
CA LYS A 70 1.04 -0.91 -2.34
C LYS A 70 0.67 -2.37 -2.58
N ARG A 71 1.06 -3.28 -1.67
CA ARG A 71 0.76 -4.72 -1.79
C ARG A 71 -0.73 -5.03 -1.73
N MET A 72 -1.48 -4.28 -0.92
CA MET A 72 -2.91 -4.50 -0.72
C MET A 72 -3.79 -3.70 -1.69
N GLY A 73 -3.22 -2.79 -2.48
CA GLY A 73 -3.98 -1.90 -3.37
C GLY A 73 -4.90 -0.94 -2.61
N ILE A 74 -4.51 -0.51 -1.41
CA ILE A 74 -5.28 0.43 -0.57
C ILE A 74 -4.56 1.76 -0.46
N SER A 75 -5.29 2.82 -0.07
CA SER A 75 -4.68 4.11 0.19
C SER A 75 -3.73 4.04 1.39
N PHE A 76 -2.67 4.86 1.36
CA PHE A 76 -1.74 5.03 2.48
C PHE A 76 -2.49 5.34 3.78
N ARG A 77 -3.47 6.26 3.73
CA ARG A 77 -4.31 6.60 4.88
C ARG A 77 -5.08 5.38 5.42
N GLY A 78 -5.58 4.52 4.53
CA GLY A 78 -6.24 3.27 4.88
C GLY A 78 -5.33 2.29 5.60
N ALA A 79 -4.09 2.13 5.13
CA ALA A 79 -3.06 1.31 5.76
C ALA A 79 -2.61 1.90 7.12
N ALA A 80 -2.37 3.21 7.20
CA ALA A 80 -1.96 3.89 8.43
C ALA A 80 -2.99 3.75 9.56
N SER A 81 -4.27 3.94 9.24
CA SER A 81 -5.37 3.72 10.19
C SER A 81 -5.36 2.29 10.74
N ARG A 82 -5.12 1.29 9.88
CA ARG A 82 -5.08 -0.12 10.28
C ARG A 82 -3.83 -0.48 11.08
N ARG A 83 -2.69 0.16 10.81
CA ARG A 83 -1.47 0.03 11.63
C ARG A 83 -1.73 0.45 13.07
N GLN A 84 -2.47 1.55 13.29
CA GLN A 84 -2.84 1.98 14.64
C GLN A 84 -3.73 0.97 15.35
N THR A 85 -4.73 0.42 14.65
CA THR A 85 -5.62 -0.60 15.20
C THR A 85 -4.85 -1.89 15.54
N TRP A 86 -4.00 -2.36 14.62
CA TRP A 86 -3.12 -3.50 14.82
C TRP A 86 -2.21 -3.33 16.04
N ALA A 87 -1.58 -2.16 16.20
CA ALA A 87 -0.70 -1.89 17.34
C ALA A 87 -1.45 -1.99 18.68
N LYS A 88 -2.71 -1.51 18.73
CA LYS A 88 -3.57 -1.67 19.91
C LYS A 88 -3.89 -3.13 20.19
N TYR A 89 -4.19 -3.93 19.17
CA TYR A 89 -4.45 -5.37 19.33
C TYR A 89 -3.20 -6.12 19.82
N ARG A 90 -2.03 -5.85 19.24
CA ARG A 90 -0.76 -6.48 19.65
C ARG A 90 -0.39 -6.15 21.10
N ASN A 91 -0.55 -4.89 21.51
CA ASN A 91 -0.29 -4.49 22.90
C ASN A 91 -1.23 -5.20 23.88
N LYS A 92 -2.51 -5.38 23.53
CA LYS A 92 -3.46 -6.14 24.36
C LYS A 92 -3.09 -7.61 24.47
N LEU A 93 -2.66 -8.25 23.38
CA LEU A 93 -2.19 -9.63 23.38
C LEU A 93 -0.95 -9.80 24.26
N SER A 94 0.04 -8.91 24.11
CA SER A 94 1.25 -8.91 24.94
C SER A 94 0.93 -8.74 26.44
N LEU A 95 -0.05 -7.91 26.80
CA LEU A 95 -0.49 -7.75 28.19
C LEU A 95 -1.22 -9.00 28.73
N ALA A 96 -1.99 -9.70 27.88
CA ALA A 96 -2.64 -10.95 28.26
C ALA A 96 -1.62 -12.09 28.46
N GLU A 97 -0.60 -12.18 27.60
CA GLU A 97 0.49 -13.17 27.75
C GLU A 97 1.32 -12.92 29.02
N ALA A 98 1.61 -11.66 29.34
CA ALA A 98 2.33 -11.29 30.57
C ALA A 98 1.53 -11.56 31.86
N GLY A 99 0.21 -11.62 31.78
CA GLY A 99 -0.68 -11.91 32.91
C GLY A 99 -0.92 -13.40 33.19
N THR A 100 -0.38 -14.32 32.37
CA THR A 100 -0.69 -15.76 32.44
C THR A 100 0.47 -16.61 32.97
N SER A 101 1.43 -16.03 33.68
CA SER A 101 2.36 -16.84 34.50
C SER A 101 1.64 -17.29 35.77
N PRO A 102 1.36 -18.59 35.97
CA PRO A 102 1.02 -19.06 37.30
C PRO A 102 2.20 -18.77 38.25
N PRO A 103 1.95 -18.41 39.51
CA PRO A 103 3.03 -18.29 40.48
C PRO A 103 3.79 -19.63 40.50
N ALA A 104 5.10 -19.56 40.26
CA ALA A 104 5.97 -20.70 40.46
C ALA A 104 5.71 -21.22 41.89
N THR A 105 5.09 -22.39 41.97
CA THR A 105 4.85 -23.06 43.25
C THR A 105 6.22 -23.50 43.77
N ILE A 106 6.47 -23.12 45.01
CA ILE A 106 7.71 -23.22 45.79
C ILE A 106 8.19 -24.68 45.86
#